data_AF-A0A7J7T2P3-F1
#
_entry.id   AF-A0A7J7T2P3-F1
#
_cell.length_a   1.000
_cell.length_b   1.000
_cell.length_c   1.000
_cell.angle_alpha   90.00
_cell.angle_beta   90.00
_cell.angle_gamma   90.00
#
_symmetry.space_group_name_H-M   'P 1'
#
loop_
_entity.id
_entity.type
_entity.pdbx_description
1 polymer ?
#
loop_
_entity_poly.entity_id
_entity_poly.type
_entity_poly.pdbx_seq_one_letter_code
_entity_poly.pdbx_strand_id
1 'polypeptide(L)'
;MDSPRLNKLMALLWKNFILKRRQCCALVAELFLVVLLVGILLVMRRMAPVRKSGPFNYSQQPVDQNLPAYIKEVPSKMWEMAFVPSKSVVVKDIVETVKRDLQYNFKVQGFPRERDFEDYLMQDNNSERVMVAFVFDHEFENSYDPLPLKVKYYLRFSSQRNNYSETSQPKRWKTDTLFPKHSFAGPRNELDPTGGSPGYISEGFLLMQHALDKAIMKYHNRKTAEQLFKNVHVFVQRFPYPKYDDDSFYKIFFYLGPSLIIALFFVNYITIIQSVVWEKENRLKVIPLSCDIELCGKCWLFQAMFKNFLLNLLG
;
A
#
# COMPACT_ATOMS: atom_id res chain seq x y z
N MET A 1 29.60 34.08 -37.20
CA MET A 1 30.14 33.81 -35.85
C MET A 1 29.83 32.36 -35.52
N ASP A 2 30.66 31.46 -36.00
CA ASP A 2 30.49 30.02 -35.78
C ASP A 2 30.96 29.71 -34.38
N SER A 3 30.03 29.45 -33.47
CA SER A 3 30.39 29.09 -32.10
C SER A 3 31.22 27.80 -32.16
N PRO A 4 32.51 27.80 -31.73
CA PRO A 4 33.40 26.63 -31.84
C PRO A 4 32.84 25.40 -31.12
N ARG A 5 31.90 25.60 -30.18
CA ARG A 5 31.15 24.55 -29.50
C ARG A 5 30.19 23.81 -30.43
N LEU A 6 29.57 24.49 -31.41
CA LEU A 6 28.66 23.88 -32.39
C LEU A 6 29.41 23.01 -33.39
N ASN A 7 30.57 23.47 -33.86
CA ASN A 7 31.42 22.67 -34.78
C ASN A 7 31.93 21.40 -34.11
N LYS A 8 32.33 21.49 -32.83
CA LYS A 8 32.70 20.32 -32.01
C LYS A 8 31.53 19.36 -31.81
N LEU A 9 30.33 19.88 -31.56
CA LEU A 9 29.11 19.08 -31.43
C LEU A 9 28.75 18.37 -32.74
N MET A 10 28.87 19.06 -33.88
CA MET A 10 28.60 18.48 -35.20
C MET A 10 29.59 17.35 -35.54
N ALA A 11 30.88 17.54 -35.24
CA ALA A 11 31.89 16.50 -35.42
C ALA A 11 31.62 15.27 -34.54
N LEU A 12 31.18 15.46 -33.29
CA LEU A 12 30.80 14.36 -32.40
C LEU A 12 29.54 13.63 -32.89
N LEU A 13 28.54 14.34 -33.37
CA LEU A 13 27.34 13.75 -33.97
C LEU A 13 27.69 12.95 -35.23
N TRP A 14 28.53 13.49 -36.09
CA TRP A 14 29.00 12.81 -37.30
C TRP A 14 29.78 11.53 -36.96
N LYS A 15 30.66 11.59 -35.96
CA LYS A 15 31.38 10.42 -35.45
C LYS A 15 30.41 9.36 -34.93
N ASN A 16 29.44 9.74 -34.10
CA ASN A 16 28.43 8.82 -33.56
C ASN A 16 27.52 8.24 -34.66
N PHE A 17 27.18 9.04 -35.67
CA PHE A 17 26.41 8.59 -36.83
C PHE A 17 27.18 7.55 -37.64
N ILE A 18 28.48 7.77 -37.91
CA ILE A 18 29.33 6.78 -38.60
C ILE A 18 29.46 5.50 -37.78
N LEU A 19 29.67 5.60 -36.46
CA LEU A 19 29.75 4.44 -35.56
C LEU A 19 28.46 3.61 -35.61
N LYS A 20 27.30 4.27 -35.52
CA LYS A 20 26.00 3.59 -35.55
C LYS A 20 25.70 3.01 -36.93
N ARG A 21 26.06 3.71 -38.02
CA ARG A 21 25.96 3.22 -39.41
C ARG A 21 26.84 1.99 -39.70
N ARG A 22 27.96 1.81 -39.00
CA ARG A 22 28.80 0.60 -39.14
C ARG A 22 28.22 -0.62 -38.43
N GLN A 23 27.25 -0.42 -37.53
CA GLN A 23 26.52 -1.47 -36.81
C GLN A 23 25.14 -1.70 -37.43
N CYS A 24 25.05 -1.85 -38.77
CA CYS A 24 23.78 -2.02 -39.50
C CYS A 24 22.90 -3.14 -38.93
N CYS A 25 23.47 -4.29 -38.56
CA CYS A 25 22.69 -5.40 -38.01
C CYS A 25 22.04 -5.04 -36.67
N ALA A 26 22.75 -4.30 -35.81
CA ALA A 26 22.20 -3.84 -34.54
C ALA A 26 21.12 -2.78 -34.74
N LEU A 27 21.29 -1.87 -35.71
CA LEU A 27 20.28 -0.89 -36.10
C LEU A 27 18.98 -1.54 -36.59
N VAL A 28 19.08 -2.55 -37.45
CA VAL A 28 17.91 -3.31 -37.94
C VAL A 28 17.23 -4.04 -36.77
N ALA A 29 18.00 -4.66 -35.89
CA ALA A 29 17.47 -5.34 -34.70
C ALA A 29 16.79 -4.36 -33.73
N GLU A 30 17.35 -3.17 -33.51
CA GLU A 30 16.74 -2.10 -32.71
C GLU A 30 15.40 -1.67 -33.30
N LEU A 31 15.35 -1.40 -34.60
CA LEU A 31 14.12 -0.97 -35.27
C LEU A 31 13.05 -2.07 -35.24
N PHE A 32 13.45 -3.32 -35.51
CA PHE A 32 12.55 -4.47 -35.40
C PHE A 32 12.00 -4.62 -33.97
N LEU A 33 12.85 -4.49 -32.95
CA LEU A 33 12.44 -4.57 -31.56
C LEU A 33 11.44 -3.47 -31.20
N VAL A 34 11.66 -2.24 -31.65
CA VAL A 34 10.72 -1.12 -31.44
C VAL A 34 9.37 -1.43 -32.05
N VAL A 35 9.34 -1.85 -33.33
CA VAL A 35 8.10 -2.20 -34.03
C VAL A 35 7.38 -3.36 -33.34
N LEU A 36 8.13 -4.37 -32.90
CA LEU A 36 7.59 -5.52 -32.16
C LEU A 36 6.94 -5.08 -30.85
N LEU A 37 7.62 -4.28 -30.03
CA LEU A 37 7.10 -3.84 -28.73
C LEU A 37 5.90 -2.91 -28.88
N VAL A 38 5.90 -2.01 -29.87
CA VAL A 38 4.74 -1.17 -30.21
C VAL A 38 3.58 -2.04 -30.70
N GLY A 39 3.85 -3.04 -31.54
CA GLY A 39 2.86 -4.01 -32.00
C GLY A 39 2.20 -4.76 -30.84
N ILE A 40 2.99 -5.22 -29.87
CA ILE A 40 2.47 -5.87 -28.65
C ILE A 40 1.55 -4.92 -27.87
N LEU A 41 1.96 -3.66 -27.66
CA LEU A 41 1.15 -2.66 -26.97
C LEU A 41 -0.18 -2.40 -27.68
N LEU A 42 -0.17 -2.33 -29.03
CA LEU A 42 -1.38 -2.16 -29.82
C LEU A 42 -2.32 -3.37 -29.73
N VAL A 43 -1.77 -4.59 -29.75
CA VAL A 43 -2.54 -5.82 -29.55
C VAL A 43 -3.16 -5.83 -28.15
N MET A 44 -2.37 -5.51 -27.11
CA MET A 44 -2.87 -5.41 -25.73
C MET A 44 -3.98 -4.36 -25.61
N ARG A 45 -3.83 -3.20 -26.25
CA ARG A 45 -4.86 -2.15 -26.28
C ARG A 45 -6.14 -2.64 -26.96
N ARG A 46 -6.01 -3.41 -28.05
CA ARG A 46 -7.16 -3.98 -28.77
C ARG A 46 -7.88 -5.05 -27.97
N MET A 47 -7.15 -5.87 -27.21
CA MET A 47 -7.72 -6.94 -26.39
C MET A 47 -8.38 -6.44 -25.10
N ALA A 48 -7.98 -5.28 -24.59
CA ALA A 48 -8.52 -4.68 -23.37
C ALA A 48 -9.29 -3.36 -23.67
N PRO A 49 -10.51 -3.45 -24.26
CA PRO A 49 -11.33 -2.28 -24.51
C PRO A 49 -11.84 -1.66 -23.20
N VAL A 50 -12.09 -0.35 -23.22
CA VAL A 50 -12.68 0.38 -22.10
C VAL A 50 -14.11 -0.10 -21.87
N ARG A 51 -14.43 -0.47 -20.63
CA ARG A 51 -15.77 -0.92 -20.22
C ARG A 51 -16.39 0.11 -19.29
N LYS A 52 -17.70 0.24 -19.32
CA LYS A 52 -18.44 1.09 -18.36
C LYS A 52 -18.89 0.24 -17.17
N SER A 53 -18.45 0.58 -15.97
CA SER A 53 -18.80 -0.09 -14.73
C SER A 53 -19.58 0.82 -13.77
N GLY A 54 -20.43 0.23 -12.93
CA GLY A 54 -21.30 0.95 -12.00
C GLY A 54 -22.60 1.48 -12.60
N PRO A 55 -23.40 2.28 -11.85
CA PRO A 55 -23.12 2.78 -10.50
C PRO A 55 -23.18 1.69 -9.42
N PHE A 56 -22.47 1.91 -8.32
CA PHE A 56 -22.49 1.00 -7.17
C PHE A 56 -23.13 1.67 -5.97
N ASN A 57 -24.17 1.04 -5.42
CA ASN A 57 -24.81 1.42 -4.17
C ASN A 57 -24.54 0.32 -3.14
N TYR A 58 -24.18 0.73 -1.92
CA TYR A 58 -23.83 -0.19 -0.85
C TYR A 58 -24.90 -0.16 0.24
N SER A 59 -25.25 -1.33 0.78
CA SER A 59 -26.17 -1.46 1.89
C SER A 59 -25.55 -0.99 3.21
N GLN A 60 -26.41 -0.56 4.13
CA GLN A 60 -26.02 -0.21 5.49
C GLN A 60 -25.59 -1.47 6.24
N GLN A 61 -24.51 -1.36 7.01
CA GLN A 61 -23.96 -2.44 7.83
C GLN A 61 -24.11 -2.05 9.31
N PRO A 62 -24.80 -2.86 10.14
CA PRO A 62 -24.85 -2.62 11.58
C PRO A 62 -23.48 -2.87 12.22
N VAL A 63 -23.06 -1.98 13.13
CA VAL A 63 -21.76 -2.11 13.81
C VAL A 63 -21.84 -3.07 15.00
N ASP A 64 -23.02 -3.23 15.59
CA ASP A 64 -23.24 -3.85 16.90
C ASP A 64 -23.70 -5.32 16.85
N GLN A 65 -24.17 -5.82 15.71
CA GLN A 65 -24.91 -7.08 15.69
C GLN A 65 -24.08 -8.34 15.44
N ASN A 66 -22.86 -8.26 14.89
CA ASN A 66 -22.15 -9.46 14.48
C ASN A 66 -20.68 -9.48 14.93
N LEU A 67 -20.39 -10.39 15.87
CA LEU A 67 -19.04 -10.89 16.05
C LEU A 67 -18.50 -11.42 14.70
N PRO A 68 -17.24 -11.14 14.36
CA PRO A 68 -16.61 -11.65 13.15
C PRO A 68 -16.78 -13.16 12.97
N ALA A 69 -16.97 -13.60 11.73
CA ALA A 69 -17.24 -15.00 11.39
C ALA A 69 -16.17 -15.96 11.94
N TYR A 70 -14.88 -15.60 11.85
CA TYR A 70 -13.77 -16.41 12.33
C TYR A 70 -13.80 -16.70 13.84
N ILE A 71 -14.46 -15.85 14.64
CA ILE A 71 -14.63 -16.08 16.09
C ILE A 71 -15.69 -17.15 16.35
N LYS A 72 -16.75 -17.18 15.52
CA LYS A 72 -17.83 -18.16 15.61
C LYS A 72 -17.40 -19.52 15.06
N GLU A 73 -16.57 -19.53 14.03
CA GLU A 73 -16.16 -20.74 13.30
C GLU A 73 -15.09 -21.58 14.01
N VAL A 74 -14.31 -20.99 14.94
CA VAL A 74 -13.28 -21.71 15.70
C VAL A 74 -13.53 -21.60 17.21
N PRO A 75 -14.51 -22.33 17.77
CA PRO A 75 -14.83 -22.28 19.20
C PRO A 75 -13.70 -22.76 20.10
N SER A 76 -12.81 -23.61 19.58
CA SER A 76 -11.70 -24.22 20.34
C SER A 76 -10.60 -23.22 20.71
N LYS A 77 -10.54 -22.05 20.03
CA LYS A 77 -9.54 -21.02 20.27
C LYS A 77 -10.10 -19.98 21.23
N MET A 78 -9.57 -19.94 22.46
CA MET A 78 -9.96 -18.94 23.45
C MET A 78 -9.32 -17.60 23.10
N TRP A 79 -10.12 -16.67 22.57
CA TRP A 79 -9.68 -15.33 22.22
C TRP A 79 -9.39 -14.49 23.47
N GLU A 80 -8.31 -13.72 23.44
CA GLU A 80 -7.89 -12.86 24.53
C GLU A 80 -8.07 -11.37 24.17
N MET A 81 -8.55 -10.59 25.12
CA MET A 81 -8.59 -9.13 25.10
C MET A 81 -7.55 -8.62 26.09
N ALA A 82 -6.65 -7.76 25.63
CA ALA A 82 -5.67 -7.13 26.48
C ALA A 82 -6.09 -5.70 26.86
N PHE A 83 -5.58 -5.19 27.98
CA PHE A 83 -5.75 -3.79 28.33
C PHE A 83 -4.52 -3.21 29.03
N VAL A 84 -4.29 -1.91 28.81
CA VAL A 84 -3.16 -1.14 29.35
C VAL A 84 -3.67 0.24 29.76
N PRO A 85 -3.36 0.74 30.97
CA PRO A 85 -2.55 0.12 32.02
C PRO A 85 -3.35 -0.81 32.97
N SER A 86 -2.72 -1.89 33.46
CA SER A 86 -3.32 -2.84 34.40
C SER A 86 -3.51 -2.31 35.83
N LYS A 87 -2.78 -1.23 36.16
CA LYS A 87 -2.82 -0.58 37.48
C LYS A 87 -4.22 -0.01 37.81
N SER A 88 -4.96 0.41 36.80
CA SER A 88 -6.27 1.06 36.96
C SER A 88 -7.39 0.02 37.04
N VAL A 89 -8.11 0.02 38.18
CA VAL A 89 -9.31 -0.82 38.38
C VAL A 89 -10.44 -0.35 37.47
N VAL A 90 -10.51 0.95 37.20
CA VAL A 90 -11.49 1.57 36.30
C VAL A 90 -11.37 1.01 34.89
N VAL A 91 -10.15 0.97 34.34
CA VAL A 91 -9.90 0.42 32.99
C VAL A 91 -10.29 -1.05 32.92
N LYS A 92 -9.98 -1.83 33.96
CA LYS A 92 -10.39 -3.24 34.04
C LYS A 92 -11.92 -3.40 34.01
N ASP A 93 -12.66 -2.61 34.79
CA ASP A 93 -14.13 -2.67 34.82
C ASP A 93 -14.77 -2.29 33.48
N ILE A 94 -14.20 -1.31 32.78
CA ILE A 94 -14.64 -0.92 31.42
C ILE A 94 -14.46 -2.10 30.46
N VAL A 95 -13.31 -2.77 30.47
CA VAL A 95 -13.03 -3.89 29.56
C VAL A 95 -13.87 -5.13 29.89
N GLU A 96 -14.12 -5.40 31.17
CA GLU A 96 -15.07 -6.44 31.59
C GLU A 96 -16.52 -6.10 31.15
N THR A 97 -16.87 -4.82 31.13
CA THR A 97 -18.15 -4.36 30.58
C THR A 97 -18.24 -4.61 29.07
N VAL A 98 -17.16 -4.36 28.32
CA VAL A 98 -17.06 -4.71 26.88
C VAL A 98 -17.26 -6.21 26.66
N LYS A 99 -16.57 -7.05 27.44
CA LYS A 99 -16.72 -8.51 27.37
C LYS A 99 -18.17 -8.94 27.57
N ARG A 100 -18.84 -8.38 28.59
CA ARG A 100 -20.25 -8.68 28.90
C ARG A 100 -21.20 -8.25 27.77
N ASP A 101 -20.97 -7.09 27.18
CA ASP A 101 -21.80 -6.56 26.09
C ASP A 101 -21.67 -7.38 24.79
N LEU A 102 -20.48 -7.92 24.51
CA LEU A 102 -20.22 -8.75 23.33
C LEU A 102 -20.74 -10.19 23.45
N GLN A 103 -21.22 -10.60 24.63
CA GLN A 103 -21.80 -11.93 24.89
C GLN A 103 -20.90 -13.11 24.47
N TYR A 104 -19.57 -12.93 24.56
CA TYR A 104 -18.58 -13.97 24.26
C TYR A 104 -17.56 -14.08 25.40
N ASN A 105 -17.10 -15.29 25.69
CA ASN A 105 -16.19 -15.53 26.81
C ASN A 105 -14.73 -15.26 26.45
N PHE A 106 -14.40 -13.99 26.22
CA PHE A 106 -13.01 -13.56 26.04
C PHE A 106 -12.21 -13.70 27.36
N LYS A 107 -10.95 -14.13 27.26
CA LYS A 107 -10.01 -14.01 28.37
C LYS A 107 -9.51 -12.56 28.45
N VAL A 108 -9.63 -11.91 29.60
CA VAL A 108 -9.20 -10.52 29.78
C VAL A 108 -7.85 -10.49 30.50
N GLN A 109 -6.84 -9.88 29.87
CA GLN A 109 -5.47 -9.83 30.35
C GLN A 109 -5.00 -8.37 30.49
N GLY A 110 -4.53 -7.98 31.67
CA GLY A 110 -4.01 -6.63 31.91
C GLY A 110 -2.48 -6.59 31.84
N PHE A 111 -1.92 -5.54 31.24
CA PHE A 111 -0.48 -5.28 31.25
C PHE A 111 -0.14 -3.91 31.88
N PRO A 112 0.93 -3.81 32.69
CA PRO A 112 1.30 -2.54 33.33
C PRO A 112 1.70 -1.46 32.31
N ARG A 113 2.55 -1.83 31.35
CA ARG A 113 3.01 -0.96 30.26
C ARG A 113 2.75 -1.60 28.91
N GLU A 114 2.77 -0.75 27.89
CA GLU A 114 2.65 -1.16 26.50
C GLU A 114 3.81 -2.07 26.04
N ARG A 115 5.02 -1.84 26.55
CA ARG A 115 6.19 -2.70 26.29
C ARG A 115 5.99 -4.13 26.80
N ASP A 116 5.44 -4.28 28.00
CA ASP A 116 5.17 -5.61 28.58
C ASP A 116 4.14 -6.38 27.74
N PHE A 117 3.17 -5.66 27.15
CA PHE A 117 2.23 -6.22 26.20
C PHE A 117 2.91 -6.63 24.88
N GLU A 118 3.82 -5.82 24.34
CA GLU A 118 4.59 -6.16 23.14
C GLU A 118 5.45 -7.41 23.35
N ASP A 119 6.17 -7.48 24.48
CA ASP A 119 7.00 -8.63 24.84
C ASP A 119 6.16 -9.91 24.96
N TYR A 120 4.96 -9.81 25.54
CA TYR A 120 4.01 -10.92 25.63
C TYR A 120 3.55 -11.44 24.25
N LEU A 121 3.32 -10.53 23.29
CA LEU A 121 2.97 -10.91 21.92
C LEU A 121 4.12 -11.58 21.16
N MET A 122 5.37 -11.23 21.50
CA MET A 122 6.56 -11.85 20.92
C MET A 122 6.80 -13.29 21.44
N GLN A 123 6.21 -13.64 22.58
CA GLN A 123 6.32 -14.96 23.19
C GLN A 123 5.25 -15.94 22.67
N ASP A 124 5.65 -17.21 22.48
CA ASP A 124 4.79 -18.40 22.37
C ASP A 124 3.50 -18.28 21.51
N ASN A 125 3.61 -17.79 20.27
CA ASN A 125 2.49 -17.66 19.32
C ASN A 125 1.24 -16.94 19.90
N ASN A 126 1.40 -16.15 20.97
CA ASN A 126 0.31 -15.45 21.65
C ASN A 126 -0.34 -14.41 20.74
N SER A 127 0.40 -13.90 19.75
CA SER A 127 -0.08 -13.01 18.70
C SER A 127 -1.28 -13.54 17.92
N GLU A 128 -1.46 -14.85 17.88
CA GLU A 128 -2.62 -15.48 17.27
C GLU A 128 -3.86 -15.48 18.18
N ARG A 129 -3.68 -15.48 19.50
CA ARG A 129 -4.77 -15.60 20.49
C ARG A 129 -5.32 -14.25 20.93
N VAL A 130 -4.45 -13.25 21.01
CA VAL A 130 -4.85 -11.88 21.34
C VAL A 130 -5.55 -11.25 20.15
N MET A 131 -6.82 -10.89 20.31
CA MET A 131 -7.59 -10.24 19.28
C MET A 131 -7.30 -8.73 19.23
N VAL A 132 -7.42 -8.08 20.39
CA VAL A 132 -7.27 -6.63 20.53
C VAL A 132 -6.71 -6.29 21.91
N ALA A 133 -5.89 -5.24 21.97
CA ALA A 133 -5.52 -4.57 23.20
C ALA A 133 -6.09 -3.15 23.23
N PHE A 134 -6.71 -2.81 24.36
CA PHE A 134 -7.21 -1.47 24.66
C PHE A 134 -6.13 -0.69 25.40
N VAL A 135 -5.58 0.35 24.77
CA VAL A 135 -4.53 1.17 25.39
C VAL A 135 -5.09 2.56 25.70
N PHE A 136 -5.16 2.89 26.98
CA PHE A 136 -5.58 4.19 27.47
C PHE A 136 -4.36 5.07 27.66
N ASP A 137 -4.31 6.18 26.93
CA ASP A 137 -3.24 7.19 27.02
C ASP A 137 -3.55 8.16 28.16
N HIS A 138 -3.41 7.65 29.38
CA HIS A 138 -3.64 8.40 30.62
C HIS A 138 -2.75 7.85 31.75
N GLU A 139 -2.07 8.74 32.46
CA GLU A 139 -1.26 8.39 33.62
C GLU A 139 -2.13 8.35 34.88
N PHE A 140 -2.31 7.15 35.45
CA PHE A 140 -3.03 6.95 36.70
C PHE A 140 -2.05 6.90 37.89
N GLU A 141 -2.14 7.85 38.81
CA GLU A 141 -1.31 7.92 40.02
C GLU A 141 -1.74 6.84 41.03
N ASN A 142 -3.04 6.62 41.19
CA ASN A 142 -3.63 5.58 42.02
C ASN A 142 -4.46 4.60 41.18
N SER A 143 -4.71 3.42 41.74
CA SER A 143 -5.51 2.37 41.09
C SER A 143 -6.99 2.73 40.93
N TYR A 144 -7.49 3.68 41.71
CA TYR A 144 -8.89 4.12 41.73
C TYR A 144 -9.11 5.50 41.09
N ASP A 145 -8.08 6.06 40.45
CA ASP A 145 -8.21 7.36 39.80
C ASP A 145 -9.28 7.29 38.69
N PRO A 146 -10.21 8.25 38.64
CA PRO A 146 -11.30 8.25 37.69
C PRO A 146 -10.80 8.51 36.26
N LEU A 147 -11.50 7.97 35.27
CA LEU A 147 -11.21 8.27 33.88
C LEU A 147 -11.59 9.73 33.56
N PRO A 148 -10.75 10.51 32.85
CA PRO A 148 -11.11 11.87 32.45
C PRO A 148 -12.27 11.87 31.44
N LEU A 149 -13.07 12.95 31.41
CA LEU A 149 -14.17 13.09 30.45
C LEU A 149 -13.70 13.02 28.99
N LYS A 150 -12.52 13.59 28.69
CA LYS A 150 -11.88 13.48 27.38
C LYS A 150 -10.91 12.31 27.42
N VAL A 151 -11.40 11.14 27.04
CA VAL A 151 -10.61 9.90 27.00
C VAL A 151 -9.79 9.85 25.72
N LYS A 152 -8.48 9.66 25.85
CA LYS A 152 -7.61 9.34 24.72
C LYS A 152 -7.25 7.85 24.81
N TYR A 153 -7.61 7.09 23.80
CA TYR A 153 -7.28 5.68 23.70
C TYR A 153 -6.95 5.31 22.26
N TYR A 154 -6.30 4.16 22.09
CA TYR A 154 -6.13 3.54 20.78
C TYR A 154 -6.21 2.02 20.91
N LEU A 155 -6.54 1.38 19.79
CA LEU A 155 -6.71 -0.06 19.69
C LEU A 155 -5.47 -0.66 19.04
N ARG A 156 -4.91 -1.71 19.63
CA ARG A 156 -3.84 -2.51 19.04
C ARG A 156 -4.38 -3.88 18.64
N PHE A 157 -4.46 -4.13 17.35
CA PHE A 157 -4.84 -5.42 16.80
C PHE A 157 -3.60 -6.24 16.43
N SER A 158 -3.76 -7.56 16.38
CA SER A 158 -2.71 -8.43 15.82
C SER A 158 -2.40 -8.03 14.38
N SER A 159 -1.12 -8.04 14.01
CA SER A 159 -0.66 -7.71 12.66
C SER A 159 -1.19 -8.71 11.61
N GLN A 160 -1.48 -9.94 12.04
CA GLN A 160 -2.01 -11.01 11.21
C GLN A 160 -3.53 -11.05 11.30
N ARG A 161 -4.19 -10.90 10.15
CA ARG A 161 -5.65 -10.99 10.02
C ARG A 161 -6.13 -12.43 10.10
N ASN A 162 -7.26 -12.65 10.78
CA ASN A 162 -7.78 -13.99 11.06
C ASN A 162 -8.80 -14.45 10.00
N ASN A 163 -9.50 -13.52 9.35
CA ASN A 163 -10.50 -13.82 8.32
C ASN A 163 -9.87 -13.95 6.93
N TYR A 164 -8.89 -14.85 6.79
CA TYR A 164 -8.09 -14.95 5.58
C TYR A 164 -8.71 -15.91 4.56
N SER A 165 -9.55 -15.39 3.67
CA SER A 165 -9.79 -15.98 2.36
C SER A 165 -9.26 -15.03 1.28
N GLU A 166 -8.00 -15.18 0.86
CA GLU A 166 -7.47 -14.88 -0.49
C GLU A 166 -5.96 -14.62 -0.48
N THR A 167 -5.25 -15.32 -1.37
CA THR A 167 -3.79 -15.36 -1.55
C THR A 167 -3.14 -14.06 -2.06
N SER A 168 -3.91 -13.02 -2.36
CA SER A 168 -3.46 -11.79 -3.05
C SER A 168 -3.51 -10.52 -2.18
N GLN A 169 -4.05 -10.60 -0.96
CA GLN A 169 -4.29 -9.41 -0.14
C GLN A 169 -3.22 -9.20 0.95
N PRO A 170 -2.84 -7.94 1.24
CA PRO A 170 -1.80 -7.65 2.23
C PRO A 170 -2.21 -8.17 3.60
N LYS A 171 -1.36 -8.99 4.23
CA LYS A 171 -1.65 -9.62 5.53
C LYS A 171 -1.89 -8.62 6.68
N ARG A 172 -1.36 -7.38 6.55
CA ARG A 172 -1.35 -6.35 7.59
C ARG A 172 -2.42 -5.29 7.41
N TRP A 173 -2.81 -4.68 8.52
CA TRP A 173 -3.59 -3.45 8.57
C TRP A 173 -2.85 -2.32 7.82
N LYS A 174 -3.60 -1.51 7.06
CA LYS A 174 -3.09 -0.33 6.34
C LYS A 174 -3.50 0.94 7.08
N THR A 175 -2.87 1.19 8.23
CA THR A 175 -3.09 2.40 9.05
C THR A 175 -2.05 3.49 8.78
N ASP A 176 -1.02 3.20 8.01
CA ASP A 176 0.07 4.12 7.64
C ASP A 176 -0.34 5.13 6.56
N THR A 177 -1.37 4.82 5.78
CA THR A 177 -1.77 5.58 4.60
C THR A 177 -3.28 5.79 4.55
N LEU A 178 -3.71 7.03 4.30
CA LEU A 178 -5.12 7.36 4.11
C LEU A 178 -5.64 6.92 2.73
N PHE A 179 -4.74 6.89 1.74
CA PHE A 179 -5.05 6.54 0.35
C PHE A 179 -4.09 5.47 -0.16
N PRO A 180 -4.53 4.60 -1.08
CA PRO A 180 -3.64 3.63 -1.69
C PRO A 180 -2.55 4.36 -2.49
N LYS A 181 -1.33 3.80 -2.47
CA LYS A 181 -0.19 4.33 -3.24
C LYS A 181 -0.50 4.51 -4.73
N HIS A 182 -1.36 3.62 -5.27
CA HIS A 182 -1.85 3.69 -6.63
C HIS A 182 -3.37 3.60 -6.61
N SER A 183 -4.02 4.60 -7.21
CA SER A 183 -5.46 4.63 -7.39
C SER A 183 -5.79 4.21 -8.82
N PHE A 184 -6.46 3.07 -8.97
CA PHE A 184 -7.10 2.71 -10.23
C PHE A 184 -8.55 3.19 -10.22
N ALA A 185 -9.14 3.37 -11.40
CA ALA A 185 -10.55 3.70 -11.50
C ALA A 185 -11.40 2.57 -10.89
N GLY A 186 -12.47 2.95 -10.17
CA GLY A 186 -13.39 2.02 -9.53
C GLY A 186 -13.33 2.02 -7.99
N PRO A 187 -14.37 1.47 -7.35
CA PRO A 187 -14.42 1.35 -5.91
C PRO A 187 -13.48 0.24 -5.40
N ARG A 188 -12.88 0.44 -4.22
CA ARG A 188 -12.13 -0.61 -3.52
C ARG A 188 -13.04 -1.79 -3.20
N ASN A 189 -12.70 -3.00 -3.66
CA ASN A 189 -13.51 -4.22 -3.49
C ASN A 189 -14.97 -3.98 -3.89
N GLU A 190 -15.23 -3.99 -5.19
CA GLU A 190 -16.50 -3.55 -5.79
C GLU A 190 -17.71 -4.32 -5.28
N LEU A 191 -17.58 -5.64 -5.07
CA LEU A 191 -18.66 -6.55 -4.67
C LEU A 191 -18.88 -6.62 -3.15
N ASP A 192 -17.95 -6.10 -2.35
CA ASP A 192 -17.98 -6.29 -0.91
C ASP A 192 -18.64 -5.09 -0.20
N PRO A 193 -19.84 -5.24 0.39
CA PRO A 193 -20.50 -4.13 1.08
C PRO A 193 -19.73 -3.63 2.31
N THR A 194 -18.84 -4.45 2.89
CA THR A 194 -18.00 -4.11 4.04
C THR A 194 -16.71 -3.36 3.66
N GLY A 195 -16.44 -3.22 2.36
CA GLY A 195 -15.27 -2.51 1.84
C GLY A 195 -14.03 -3.39 1.63
N GLY A 196 -14.12 -4.67 1.99
CA GLY A 196 -13.06 -5.67 1.90
C GLY A 196 -11.76 -5.23 2.56
N SER A 197 -10.62 -5.66 2.01
CA SER A 197 -9.28 -5.32 2.51
C SER A 197 -9.10 -3.82 2.82
N PRO A 198 -8.57 -3.44 4.00
CA PRO A 198 -7.95 -4.32 5.02
C PRO A 198 -8.93 -5.00 5.98
N GLY A 199 -10.25 -4.78 5.86
CA GLY A 199 -11.26 -5.54 6.62
C GLY A 199 -11.71 -4.91 7.94
N TYR A 200 -11.79 -3.58 8.08
CA TYR A 200 -12.14 -2.93 9.36
C TYR A 200 -13.50 -3.38 9.96
N ILE A 201 -14.48 -3.69 9.11
CA ILE A 201 -15.77 -4.23 9.57
C ILE A 201 -15.65 -5.75 9.78
N SER A 202 -15.16 -6.48 8.76
CA SER A 202 -15.13 -7.95 8.76
C SER A 202 -14.19 -8.57 9.81
N GLU A 203 -13.11 -7.88 10.18
CA GLU A 203 -12.17 -8.30 11.23
C GLU A 203 -12.63 -7.90 12.64
N GLY A 204 -13.65 -7.04 12.76
CA GLY A 204 -14.20 -6.58 14.04
C GLY A 204 -13.54 -5.34 14.63
N PHE A 205 -12.75 -4.57 13.86
CA PHE A 205 -12.14 -3.33 14.35
C PHE A 205 -13.19 -2.31 14.80
N LEU A 206 -14.18 -2.02 13.92
CA LEU A 206 -15.26 -1.08 14.25
C LEU A 206 -16.16 -1.60 15.37
N LEU A 207 -16.37 -2.91 15.45
CA LEU A 207 -17.12 -3.54 16.54
C LEU A 207 -16.45 -3.28 17.90
N MET A 208 -15.15 -3.52 18.00
CA MET A 208 -14.39 -3.32 19.24
C MET A 208 -14.31 -1.85 19.63
N GLN A 209 -14.15 -0.96 18.65
CA GLN A 209 -14.16 0.48 18.87
C GLN A 209 -15.53 0.94 19.43
N HIS A 210 -16.62 0.53 18.77
CA HIS A 210 -17.97 0.87 19.19
C HIS A 210 -18.34 0.29 20.56
N ALA A 211 -17.91 -0.94 20.85
CA ALA A 211 -18.15 -1.58 22.14
C ALA A 211 -17.40 -0.87 23.26
N LEU A 212 -16.14 -0.46 23.03
CA LEU A 212 -15.36 0.30 24.00
C LEU A 212 -15.96 1.68 24.25
N ASP A 213 -16.35 2.40 23.21
CA ASP A 213 -17.00 3.72 23.33
C ASP A 213 -18.29 3.61 24.14
N LYS A 214 -19.13 2.60 23.87
CA LYS A 214 -20.33 2.32 24.66
C LYS A 214 -19.99 2.04 26.13
N ALA A 215 -18.93 1.28 26.40
CA ALA A 215 -18.52 0.97 27.77
C ALA A 215 -18.00 2.20 28.52
N ILE A 216 -17.24 3.09 27.87
CA ILE A 216 -16.79 4.37 28.42
C ILE A 216 -17.99 5.27 28.74
N MET A 217 -18.97 5.36 27.84
CA MET A 217 -20.21 6.12 28.09
C MET A 217 -21.00 5.57 29.28
N LYS A 218 -21.11 4.23 29.39
CA LYS A 218 -21.75 3.57 30.55
C LYS A 218 -21.02 3.85 31.86
N TYR A 219 -19.69 3.90 31.82
CA TYR A 219 -18.87 4.23 32.99
C TYR A 219 -19.18 5.63 33.52
N HIS A 220 -19.23 6.64 32.64
CA HIS A 220 -19.51 8.02 33.08
C HIS A 220 -20.98 8.26 33.49
N ASN A 221 -21.95 7.70 32.76
CA ASN A 221 -23.37 7.84 33.10
C ASN A 221 -24.21 6.66 32.62
N ARG A 222 -24.31 5.64 33.48
CA ARG A 222 -24.99 4.38 33.16
C ARG A 222 -26.44 4.54 32.75
N LYS A 223 -27.26 5.27 33.53
CA LYS A 223 -28.71 5.38 33.29
C LYS A 223 -29.00 6.05 31.94
N THR A 224 -28.30 7.15 31.66
CA THR A 224 -28.50 7.92 30.43
C THR A 224 -27.99 7.15 29.21
N ALA A 225 -26.83 6.49 29.34
CA ALA A 225 -26.27 5.65 28.28
C ALA A 225 -27.17 4.47 27.92
N GLU A 226 -27.71 3.75 28.91
CA GLU A 226 -28.63 2.64 28.69
C GLU A 226 -29.93 3.07 28.00
N GLN A 227 -30.46 4.25 28.32
CA GLN A 227 -31.62 4.82 27.63
C GLN A 227 -31.28 5.20 26.18
N LEU A 228 -30.10 5.79 25.95
CA LEU A 228 -29.64 6.18 24.61
C LEU A 228 -29.50 4.96 23.70
N PHE A 229 -28.86 3.89 24.17
CA PHE A 229 -28.59 2.70 23.37
C PHE A 229 -29.82 1.86 23.05
N LYS A 230 -30.94 2.06 23.74
CA LYS A 230 -32.24 1.45 23.38
C LYS A 230 -32.87 2.12 22.16
N ASN A 231 -32.61 3.41 21.96
CA ASN A 231 -33.27 4.22 20.93
C ASN A 231 -32.38 4.53 19.74
N VAL A 232 -31.05 4.42 19.90
CA VAL A 232 -30.07 4.81 18.87
C VAL A 232 -29.30 3.59 18.37
N HIS A 233 -29.42 3.35 17.07
CA HIS A 233 -28.66 2.35 16.34
C HIS A 233 -27.61 3.03 15.46
N VAL A 234 -26.41 2.45 15.40
CA VAL A 234 -25.29 2.99 14.63
C VAL A 234 -25.00 2.06 13.46
N PHE A 235 -25.06 2.63 12.26
CA PHE A 235 -24.78 1.94 11.02
C PHE A 235 -23.60 2.58 10.30
N VAL A 236 -22.85 1.77 9.58
CA VAL A 236 -21.81 2.24 8.66
C VAL A 236 -22.26 1.92 7.24
N GLN A 237 -22.19 2.91 6.37
CA GLN A 237 -22.53 2.76 4.96
C GLN A 237 -21.38 3.32 4.13
N ARG A 238 -20.99 2.57 3.10
CA ARG A 238 -20.02 3.06 2.13
C ARG A 238 -20.68 4.13 1.25
N PHE A 239 -19.90 5.13 0.87
CA PHE A 239 -20.34 6.09 -0.13
C PHE A 239 -20.65 5.38 -1.46
N PRO A 240 -21.75 5.75 -2.14
CA PRO A 240 -22.05 5.23 -3.47
C PRO A 240 -20.94 5.63 -4.44
N TYR A 241 -20.63 4.75 -5.40
CA TYR A 241 -19.61 5.02 -6.41
C TYR A 241 -20.29 5.28 -7.77
N PRO A 242 -20.00 6.40 -8.44
CA PRO A 242 -20.62 6.73 -9.71
C PRO A 242 -20.18 5.77 -10.82
N LYS A 243 -20.88 5.83 -11.95
CA LYS A 243 -20.46 5.11 -13.15
C LYS A 243 -19.08 5.59 -13.59
N TYR A 244 -18.18 4.67 -13.93
CA TYR A 244 -16.82 4.97 -14.36
C TYR A 244 -16.41 4.14 -15.57
N ASP A 245 -15.40 4.60 -16.27
CA ASP A 245 -14.76 3.88 -17.37
C ASP A 245 -13.61 3.03 -16.81
N ASP A 246 -13.78 1.71 -16.85
CA ASP A 246 -12.77 0.74 -16.47
C ASP A 246 -11.87 0.44 -17.68
N ASP A 247 -10.65 0.98 -17.63
CA ASP A 247 -9.60 0.75 -18.61
C ASP A 247 -8.59 -0.28 -18.07
N SER A 248 -8.81 -1.54 -18.40
CA SER A 248 -7.90 -2.64 -18.06
C SER A 248 -6.54 -2.51 -18.76
N PHE A 249 -6.47 -1.87 -19.93
CA PHE A 249 -5.19 -1.65 -20.62
C PHE A 249 -4.29 -0.74 -19.78
N TYR A 250 -4.84 0.31 -19.16
CA TYR A 250 -4.06 1.19 -18.29
C TYR A 250 -3.42 0.42 -17.12
N LYS A 251 -4.16 -0.52 -16.50
CA LYS A 251 -3.64 -1.38 -15.42
C LYS A 251 -2.48 -2.24 -15.94
N ILE A 252 -2.65 -2.90 -17.08
CA ILE A 252 -1.61 -3.74 -17.70
C ILE A 252 -0.38 -2.89 -18.06
N PHE A 253 -0.59 -1.73 -18.68
CA PHE A 253 0.46 -0.80 -19.08
C PHE A 253 1.22 -0.25 -17.89
N PHE A 254 0.56 0.02 -16.77
CA PHE A 254 1.21 0.47 -15.54
C PHE A 254 2.25 -0.55 -15.05
N TYR A 255 1.93 -1.85 -15.10
CA TYR A 255 2.84 -2.91 -14.66
C TYR A 255 3.89 -3.29 -15.70
N LEU A 256 3.54 -3.35 -16.99
CA LEU A 256 4.44 -3.78 -18.06
C LEU A 256 5.25 -2.64 -18.70
N GLY A 257 4.73 -1.42 -18.68
CA GLY A 257 5.31 -0.25 -19.34
C GLY A 257 6.78 0.01 -18.99
N PRO A 258 7.17 0.05 -17.69
CA PRO A 258 8.56 0.21 -17.31
C PRO A 258 9.47 -0.88 -17.87
N SER A 259 9.03 -2.14 -17.86
CA SER A 259 9.78 -3.27 -18.41
C SER A 259 9.95 -3.17 -19.93
N LEU A 260 8.93 -2.71 -20.64
CA LEU A 260 9.00 -2.46 -22.09
C LEU A 260 10.00 -1.35 -22.41
N ILE A 261 10.02 -0.27 -21.63
CA ILE A 261 10.99 0.82 -21.78
C ILE A 261 12.41 0.31 -21.56
N ILE A 262 12.64 -0.48 -20.52
CA ILE A 262 13.96 -1.09 -20.26
C ILE A 262 14.37 -2.00 -21.43
N ALA A 263 13.46 -2.81 -21.96
CA ALA A 263 13.71 -3.67 -23.11
C ALA A 263 14.10 -2.87 -24.36
N LEU A 264 13.44 -1.74 -24.64
CA LEU A 264 13.77 -0.85 -25.75
C LEU A 264 15.22 -0.33 -25.66
N PHE A 265 15.69 0.00 -24.46
CA PHE A 265 17.05 0.49 -24.25
C PHE A 265 18.10 -0.61 -24.09
N PHE A 266 17.69 -1.87 -23.91
CA PHE A 266 18.62 -2.97 -23.61
C PHE A 266 19.62 -3.23 -24.75
N VAL A 267 19.16 -3.21 -26.00
CA VAL A 267 20.04 -3.41 -27.17
C VAL A 267 21.03 -2.25 -27.29
N ASN A 268 20.55 -1.01 -27.12
CA ASN A 268 21.41 0.19 -27.11
C ASN A 268 22.46 0.12 -25.98
N TYR A 269 22.08 -0.39 -24.81
CA TYR A 269 22.99 -0.55 -23.68
C TYR A 269 24.12 -1.55 -23.98
N ILE A 270 23.78 -2.71 -24.55
CA ILE A 270 24.77 -3.74 -24.93
C ILE A 270 25.72 -3.20 -26.01
N THR A 271 25.21 -2.53 -27.05
CA THR A 271 26.05 -2.00 -28.13
C THR A 271 27.02 -0.94 -27.61
N ILE A 272 26.58 -0.09 -26.67
CA ILE A 272 27.45 0.88 -25.99
C ILE A 272 28.53 0.15 -25.18
N ILE A 273 28.18 -0.84 -24.35
CA ILE A 273 29.17 -1.59 -23.56
C ILE A 273 30.19 -2.25 -24.47
N GLN A 274 29.75 -2.94 -25.52
CA GLN A 274 30.65 -3.58 -26.49
C GLN A 274 31.62 -2.58 -27.10
N SER A 275 31.13 -1.39 -27.48
CA SER A 275 32.00 -0.34 -28.03
C SER A 275 33.03 0.17 -27.02
N VAL A 276 32.65 0.31 -25.75
CA VAL A 276 33.54 0.77 -24.67
C VAL A 276 34.57 -0.30 -24.32
N VAL A 277 34.17 -1.56 -24.24
CA VAL A 277 35.07 -2.69 -23.99
C VAL A 277 36.07 -2.82 -25.13
N TRP A 278 35.60 -2.78 -26.38
CA TRP A 278 36.45 -2.80 -27.56
C TRP A 278 37.46 -1.64 -27.57
N GLU A 279 37.04 -0.45 -27.19
CA GLU A 279 37.94 0.73 -27.09
C GLU A 279 38.98 0.56 -25.98
N LYS A 280 38.59 -0.02 -24.83
CA LYS A 280 39.49 -0.31 -23.71
C LYS A 280 40.50 -1.40 -24.04
N GLU A 281 40.06 -2.49 -24.66
CA GLU A 281 40.90 -3.63 -25.05
C GLU A 281 41.98 -3.20 -26.06
N ASN A 282 41.59 -2.41 -27.05
CA ASN A 282 42.50 -1.84 -28.03
C ASN A 282 43.31 -0.63 -27.52
N ARG A 283 43.16 -0.25 -26.24
CA ARG A 283 43.85 0.89 -25.60
C ARG A 283 43.74 2.19 -26.40
N LEU A 284 42.64 2.37 -27.14
CA LEU A 284 42.39 3.56 -27.97
C LEU A 284 42.09 4.80 -27.12
N LYS A 285 41.83 4.59 -25.81
CA LYS A 285 41.86 5.60 -24.76
C LYS A 285 43.12 5.46 -23.90
N VAL A 286 44.28 5.66 -24.50
CA VAL A 286 45.44 6.18 -23.76
C VAL A 286 45.71 7.57 -24.35
N ILE A 287 45.57 8.59 -23.51
CA ILE A 287 45.79 10.05 -23.72
C ILE A 287 44.51 10.88 -24.01
N PRO A 288 44.13 11.90 -23.19
CA PRO A 288 44.64 12.27 -21.87
C PRO A 288 43.56 12.23 -20.76
N LEU A 289 43.97 11.62 -19.67
CA LEU A 289 43.47 11.80 -18.32
C LEU A 289 43.87 13.21 -17.81
N SER A 290 43.25 14.28 -18.31
CA SER A 290 43.49 15.63 -17.76
C SER A 290 42.41 16.70 -18.02
N CYS A 291 41.25 16.38 -18.58
CA CYS A 291 40.14 17.34 -18.64
C CYS A 291 38.78 16.68 -18.34
N ASP A 292 38.23 17.08 -17.19
CA ASP A 292 36.79 17.13 -16.87
C ASP A 292 35.99 15.83 -16.83
N ILE A 293 36.44 14.88 -15.99
CA ILE A 293 35.69 13.66 -15.68
C ILE A 293 34.47 13.90 -14.76
N GLU A 294 34.34 15.07 -14.09
CA GLU A 294 33.23 15.27 -13.15
C GLU A 294 31.97 15.95 -13.71
N LEU A 295 32.05 16.76 -14.79
CA LEU A 295 30.85 17.39 -15.39
C LEU A 295 30.26 16.63 -16.59
N CYS A 296 31.06 15.82 -17.29
CA CYS A 296 30.66 15.26 -18.57
C CYS A 296 29.78 14.00 -18.43
N GLY A 297 30.00 13.18 -17.41
CA GLY A 297 29.27 11.90 -17.22
C GLY A 297 27.77 12.06 -16.95
N LYS A 298 27.36 13.10 -16.22
CA LYS A 298 25.95 13.37 -15.92
C LYS A 298 25.21 14.07 -17.05
N CYS A 299 25.89 14.90 -17.84
CA CYS A 299 25.28 15.57 -19.00
C CYS A 299 25.16 14.65 -20.23
N TRP A 300 26.13 13.75 -20.47
CA TRP A 300 26.12 12.88 -21.65
C TRP A 300 24.95 11.89 -21.68
N LEU A 301 24.63 11.28 -20.52
CA LEU A 301 23.48 10.38 -20.41
C LEU A 301 22.16 11.12 -20.66
N PHE A 302 22.00 12.34 -20.14
CA PHE A 302 20.76 13.11 -20.31
C PHE A 302 20.61 13.64 -21.75
N GLN A 303 21.69 14.11 -22.39
CA GLN A 303 21.64 14.66 -23.75
C GLN A 303 21.51 13.58 -24.84
N ALA A 304 22.10 12.40 -24.65
CA ALA A 304 21.96 11.28 -25.57
C ALA A 304 20.54 10.66 -25.49
N MET A 305 19.97 10.56 -24.28
CA MET A 305 18.61 10.06 -24.10
C MET A 305 17.54 11.04 -24.63
N PHE A 306 17.70 12.36 -24.40
CA PHE A 306 16.71 13.35 -24.85
C PHE A 306 16.69 13.53 -26.38
N LYS A 307 17.85 13.38 -27.05
CA LYS A 307 17.93 13.47 -28.52
C LYS A 307 17.43 12.23 -29.25
N ASN A 308 17.68 11.02 -28.72
CA ASN A 308 17.10 9.80 -29.29
C ASN A 308 15.58 9.73 -29.12
N PHE A 309 15.05 10.33 -28.04
CA PHE A 309 13.60 10.44 -27.83
C PHE A 309 12.92 11.38 -28.85
N LEU A 310 13.52 12.53 -29.16
CA LEU A 310 12.99 13.49 -30.15
C LEU A 310 13.12 13.00 -31.60
N LEU A 311 14.18 12.27 -31.94
CA LEU A 311 14.37 11.73 -33.29
C LEU A 311 13.41 10.58 -33.62
N ASN A 312 12.91 9.85 -32.61
CA ASN A 312 11.91 8.80 -32.81
C ASN A 312 10.44 9.30 -32.77
N LEU A 313 10.21 10.56 -32.41
CA LEU A 313 8.86 11.18 -32.33
C LEU A 313 8.50 12.04 -33.55
N LEU A 314 9.48 12.36 -34.41
CA LEU A 314 9.32 13.18 -35.62
C LEU A 314 9.59 12.39 -36.91
N GLY A 315 9.54 11.06 -36.85
CA GLY A 315 9.58 10.16 -38.00
C GLY A 315 8.20 9.68 -38.37
#